data_AF-A0A7J9Y154-F1
#
_entry.id   AF-A0A7J9Y154-F1
#
_cell.length_a   1.000
_cell.length_b   1.000
_cell.length_c   1.000
_cell.angle_alpha   90.00
_cell.angle_beta   90.00
_cell.angle_gamma   90.00
#
_symmetry.space_group_name_H-M   'P 1'
#
loop_
_entity.id
_entity.type
_entity.pdbx_description
1 polymer ?
#
loop_
_entity_poly.entity_id
_entity_poly.type
_entity_poly.pdbx_seq_one_letter_code
_entity_poly.pdbx_strand_id
1 'polypeptide(L)' 'MSHLIGLAFARYVVKIEPLASTSVEELVALVAPVVQRCFDPVDPA' A
#
# COMPACT_ATOMS: atom_id res chain seq x y z
N MET A 1 -9.76 -0.94 3.87
CA MET A 1 -10.08 -0.69 2.45
C MET A 1 -9.71 0.72 1.98
N SER A 2 -9.97 1.79 2.76
CA SER A 2 -9.69 3.19 2.38
C SER A 2 -8.23 3.46 1.95
N HIS A 3 -7.24 2.87 2.61
CA HIS A 3 -5.82 3.12 2.29
C HIS A 3 -5.39 2.63 0.90
N LEU A 4 -5.95 1.51 0.41
CA LEU A 4 -5.60 0.97 -0.90
C LEU A 4 -6.20 1.81 -2.03
N ILE A 5 -7.39 2.36 -1.82
CA ILE A 5 -8.02 3.28 -2.78
C ILE A 5 -7.22 4.58 -2.89
N GLY A 6 -6.79 5.15 -1.76
CA GLY A 6 -5.93 6.33 -1.75
C GLY A 6 -4.60 6.09 -2.47
N LEU A 7 -3.98 4.93 -2.23
CA LEU A 7 -2.75 4.51 -2.92
C LEU A 7 -2.96 4.39 -4.44
N ALA A 8 -4.05 3.74 -4.86
CA ALA A 8 -4.38 3.58 -6.28
C ALA A 8 -4.64 4.94 -6.95
N PHE A 9 -5.34 5.86 -6.28
CA PHE A 9 -5.60 7.20 -6.79
C PHE A 9 -4.29 8.01 -6.95
N ALA A 10 -3.43 7.98 -5.93
CA ALA A 10 -2.13 8.65 -5.97
C ALA A 10 -1.22 8.10 -7.09
N ARG A 11 -1.23 6.78 -7.33
CA ARG A 11 -0.40 6.13 -8.35
C ARG A 11 -0.93 6.33 -9.78
N TYR A 12 -2.22 6.10 -10.01
CA TYR A 12 -2.75 6.01 -11.39
C TYR A 12 -3.41 7.29 -11.89
N VAL A 13 -4.00 8.08 -10.98
CA VAL A 13 -4.72 9.31 -11.34
C VAL A 13 -3.81 10.52 -11.18
N VAL A 14 -3.27 10.73 -9.98
CA VAL A 14 -2.41 11.89 -9.67
C VAL A 14 -0.99 11.70 -10.18
N LYS A 15 -0.52 10.43 -10.27
CA LYS A 15 0.81 10.05 -10.74
C LYS A 15 1.96 10.72 -9.98
N ILE A 16 1.91 10.66 -8.66
CA ILE A 16 2.97 11.19 -7.78
C ILE A 16 4.25 10.38 -7.98
N GLU A 17 5.40 11.04 -8.16
CA GLU A 17 6.71 10.34 -8.22
C GLU A 17 7.38 10.25 -6.82
N PRO A 18 8.10 9.14 -6.52
CA PRO A 18 8.41 7.99 -7.38
C PRO A 18 7.29 6.94 -7.45
N LEU A 19 6.16 7.17 -6.77
CA LEU A 19 5.08 6.20 -6.61
C LEU A 19 4.46 5.76 -7.95
N ALA A 20 4.44 6.61 -8.97
CA ALA A 20 3.91 6.29 -10.30
C ALA A 20 4.84 5.35 -11.08
N SER A 21 6.16 5.54 -10.95
CA SER A 21 7.19 4.81 -11.69
C SER A 21 7.74 3.57 -10.98
N THR A 22 7.57 3.46 -9.67
CA THR A 22 8.01 2.31 -8.86
C THR A 22 7.42 1.00 -9.43
N SER A 23 8.21 -0.06 -9.52
CA SER A 23 7.73 -1.36 -10.01
C SER A 23 6.67 -1.95 -9.08
N VAL A 24 5.83 -2.86 -9.57
CA VAL A 24 4.79 -3.47 -8.73
C VAL A 24 5.42 -4.27 -7.60
N GLU A 25 6.49 -4.99 -7.87
CA GLU A 25 7.21 -5.83 -6.92
C GLU A 25 7.79 -5.00 -5.77
N GLU A 26 8.44 -3.89 -6.08
CA GLU A 26 8.95 -2.95 -5.07
C GLU A 26 7.79 -2.33 -4.27
N LEU A 27 6.71 -1.95 -4.93
CA LEU A 27 5.53 -1.38 -4.26
C LEU A 27 4.92 -2.38 -3.28
N VAL A 28 4.79 -3.65 -3.68
CA VAL A 28 4.29 -4.73 -2.83
C VAL A 28 5.21 -4.95 -1.63
N ALA A 29 6.53 -4.97 -1.82
CA ALA A 29 7.47 -5.12 -0.72
C ALA A 29 7.34 -4.00 0.34
N LEU A 30 7.05 -2.77 -0.10
CA LEU A 30 6.84 -1.62 0.78
C LEU A 30 5.48 -1.63 1.48
N VAL A 31 4.41 -1.98 0.76
CA VAL A 31 3.02 -1.82 1.24
C VAL A 31 2.52 -3.07 1.97
N ALA A 32 3.03 -4.26 1.63
CA ALA A 32 2.58 -5.52 2.23
C ALA A 32 2.67 -5.54 3.76
N PRO A 33 3.76 -5.11 4.43
CA PRO A 33 3.82 -5.11 5.90
C PRO A 33 2.76 -4.22 6.55
N VAL A 34 2.42 -3.08 5.91
CA VAL A 34 1.39 -2.17 6.39
C VAL A 34 0.01 -2.80 6.28
N VAL A 35 -0.26 -3.46 5.15
CA VAL A 35 -1.52 -4.18 4.93
C VAL A 35 -1.64 -5.37 5.88
N GLN A 36 -0.58 -6.14 6.07
CA GLN A 36 -0.58 -7.29 6.99
C GLN A 36 -0.92 -6.86 8.42
N ARG A 37 -0.37 -5.75 8.93
CA ARG A 37 -0.74 -5.22 10.26
C ARG A 37 -2.21 -4.83 10.40
N CYS A 38 -2.90 -4.50 9.31
CA CYS A 38 -4.34 -4.24 9.37
C CYS A 38 -5.18 -5.51 9.52
N PHE A 39 -4.61 -6.67 9.18
CA PHE A 39 -5.30 -7.96 9.19
C PHE A 39 -4.71 -8.94 10.21
N ASP A 40 -3.55 -8.67 10.78
CA ASP A 40 -3.04 -9.39 11.93
C ASP A 40 -3.99 -9.11 13.11
N PRO A 41 -4.70 -10.12 13.62
CA PRO A 41 -5.36 -9.98 14.90
C PRO A 41 -4.24 -9.75 15.93
N VAL A 42 -4.28 -8.63 16.64
CA VAL A 42 -3.49 -8.53 17.86
C VAL A 42 -3.97 -9.68 18.75
N ASP A 43 -3.09 -10.65 19.00
CA ASP A 43 -3.40 -11.75 19.91
C ASP A 43 -3.70 -11.13 21.29
N PRO A 44 -4.94 -11.23 21.81
CA PRO A 44 -5.23 -10.78 23.16
C PRO A 44 -4.76 -11.88 24.11
N ALA A 45 -3.70 -11.56 24.85
CA ALA A 45 -3.41 -12.24 26.12
C ALA A 45 -4.64 -12.27 27.03
#